data_AF-A0A7K0D0S8-F1
#
_entry.id   AF-A0A7K0D0S8-F1
#
_cell.length_a   1.000
_cell.length_b   1.000
_cell.length_c   1.000
_cell.angle_alpha   90.00
_cell.angle_beta   90.00
_cell.angle_gamma   90.00
#
_symmetry.space_group_name_H-M   'P 1'
#
loop_
_entity.id
_entity.type
_entity.pdbx_description
1 polymer ?
#
loop_
_entity_poly.entity_id
_entity_poly.type
_entity_poly.pdbx_seq_one_letter_code
_entity_poly.pdbx_strand_id
1 'polypeptide(L)' 'MSINDFQRPGHAARLEAEALDAVVDLRVRRRCHYERSGMDSMSLAVHLWADTGDVPGWADGIDSDSDDTDGGWAA' A
#
# COMPACT_ATOMS: atom_id res chain seq x y z
N MET A 1 -5.23 -39.06 -6.82
CA MET A 1 -4.92 -37.61 -6.70
C MET A 1 -3.47 -37.44 -7.12
N SER A 2 -3.23 -36.83 -8.27
CA SER A 2 -1.89 -36.66 -8.84
C SER A 2 -1.22 -35.44 -8.21
N ILE A 3 0.06 -35.57 -7.87
CA ILE A 3 0.87 -34.54 -7.20
C ILE A 3 1.19 -33.33 -8.12
N ASN A 4 0.84 -33.45 -9.41
CA ASN A 4 1.23 -32.52 -10.47
C ASN A 4 0.19 -31.43 -10.80
N ASP A 5 -0.94 -31.35 -10.09
CA ASP A 5 -1.95 -30.30 -10.32
C ASP A 5 -1.60 -28.95 -9.65
N PHE A 6 -0.52 -28.89 -8.86
CA PHE A 6 -0.13 -27.71 -8.07
C PHE A 6 0.78 -26.70 -8.80
N GLN A 7 1.26 -27.00 -10.01
CA GLN A 7 2.18 -26.13 -10.74
C GLN A 7 1.52 -25.53 -11.98
N ARG A 8 0.45 -24.75 -11.80
CA ARG A 8 0.01 -23.81 -12.84
C ARG A 8 0.73 -22.47 -12.64
N PRO A 9 1.50 -21.97 -13.62
CA PRO A 9 2.32 -20.76 -13.49
C PRO A 9 1.52 -19.47 -13.22
N GLY A 10 0.18 -19.50 -13.25
CA GLY A 10 -0.67 -18.36 -12.89
C GLY A 10 -1.31 -18.43 -11.49
N HIS A 11 -1.23 -19.56 -10.79
CA HIS A 11 -1.90 -19.69 -9.49
C HIS A 11 -1.18 -18.90 -8.39
N ALA A 12 0.15 -18.96 -8.36
CA ALA A 12 0.97 -18.17 -7.43
C ALA A 12 0.78 -16.66 -7.65
N ALA A 13 0.89 -16.20 -8.90
CA ALA A 13 0.69 -14.79 -9.24
C ALA A 13 -0.72 -14.28 -8.87
N ARG A 14 -1.75 -15.11 -9.02
CA ARG A 14 -3.12 -14.75 -8.59
C ARG A 14 -3.22 -14.63 -7.07
N LEU A 15 -2.64 -15.56 -6.32
CA LEU A 15 -2.62 -15.49 -4.86
C LEU A 15 -1.84 -14.28 -4.36
N GLU A 16 -0.73 -13.94 -5.02
CA GLU A 16 0.03 -12.72 -4.73
C GLU A 16 -0.79 -11.46 -4.99
N ALA A 17 -1.52 -11.40 -6.11
CA ALA A 17 -2.42 -10.28 -6.41
C ALA A 17 -3.56 -10.16 -5.39
N GLU A 18 -4.20 -11.28 -5.01
CA GLU A 18 -5.24 -11.31 -3.98
C GLU A 18 -4.69 -10.90 -2.61
N ALA A 19 -3.46 -11.29 -2.28
CA ALA A 19 -2.80 -10.87 -1.05
C ALA A 19 -2.49 -9.37 -1.04
N LEU A 20 -2.03 -8.82 -2.16
CA LEU A 20 -1.79 -7.37 -2.30
C LEU A 20 -3.09 -6.58 -2.17
N ASP A 21 -4.18 -7.01 -2.82
CA ASP A 21 -5.49 -6.37 -2.72
C ASP A 21 -6.02 -6.36 -1.28
N ALA A 22 -5.89 -7.49 -0.56
CA ALA A 22 -6.27 -7.57 0.85
C ALA A 22 -5.47 -6.62 1.75
N VAL A 23 -4.17 -6.44 1.46
CA VAL A 23 -3.32 -5.47 2.19
C VAL A 23 -3.75 -4.03 1.91
N VAL A 24 -4.08 -3.71 0.64
CA VAL A 24 -4.58 -2.38 0.25
C VAL A 24 -5.91 -2.08 0.94
N ASP A 25 -6.87 -3.01 0.92
CA ASP A 25 -8.16 -2.84 1.60
C ASP A 25 -8.00 -2.64 3.12
N LEU A 26 -7.11 -3.41 3.77
CA LEU A 26 -6.81 -3.24 5.19
C LEU A 26 -6.23 -1.83 5.49
N ARG A 27 -5.30 -1.35 4.65
CA ARG A 27 -4.69 -0.02 4.78
C ARG A 27 -5.76 1.08 4.66
N VAL A 28 -6.61 0.99 3.63
CA VAL A 28 -7.69 1.97 3.39
C VAL A 28 -8.65 2.01 4.58
N ARG A 29 -9.08 0.85 5.10
CA ARG A 29 -9.99 0.80 6.26
C ARG A 29 -9.41 1.44 7.52
N ARG A 30 -8.14 1.18 7.82
CA ARG A 30 -7.46 1.78 8.99
C ARG A 30 -7.33 3.30 8.83
N ARG A 31 -6.94 3.76 7.64
CA ARG A 31 -6.88 5.19 7.32
C ARG A 31 -8.24 5.87 7.55
N CYS A 32 -9.30 5.33 6.96
CA CYS A 32 -10.65 5.89 7.14
C CYS A 32 -11.12 5.87 8.60
N HIS A 33 -10.69 4.89 9.40
CA HIS A 33 -10.98 4.84 10.83
C HIS A 33 -10.30 6.01 11.58
N TYR A 34 -9.01 6.23 11.33
CA TYR A 34 -8.24 7.32 11.96
C TYR A 34 -8.68 8.71 11.51
N GLU A 35 -9.00 8.89 10.23
CA GLU A 35 -9.56 10.15 9.72
C GLU A 35 -10.91 10.46 10.39
N ARG A 36 -11.77 9.44 10.58
CA ARG A 36 -13.05 9.62 11.27
C ARG A 36 -12.89 9.92 12.75
N SER A 37 -11.83 9.43 13.40
CA SER A 37 -11.53 9.78 14.79
C SER A 37 -10.92 11.18 14.94
N GLY A 38 -10.75 11.93 13.84
CA GLY A 38 -10.18 13.28 13.86
C GLY A 38 -8.68 13.30 14.12
N MET A 39 -7.97 12.21 13.79
CA MET A 39 -6.52 12.12 13.95
C MET A 39 -5.82 13.08 12.99
N ASP A 40 -4.77 13.76 13.47
CA ASP A 40 -3.94 14.60 12.61
C ASP A 40 -3.13 13.74 11.61
N SER A 41 -2.71 14.36 10.51
CA SER A 41 -2.04 13.67 9.40
C SER A 41 -0.72 13.00 9.81
N MET A 42 0.00 13.55 10.80
CA MET A 42 1.27 13.00 11.25
C MET A 42 1.06 11.76 12.12
N SER A 43 0.13 11.83 13.07
CA SER A 43 -0.28 10.67 13.86
C SER A 43 -0.82 9.54 12.98
N LEU A 44 -1.60 9.87 11.94
CA LEU A 44 -2.09 8.90 10.96
C LEU A 44 -0.95 8.21 10.20
N ALA A 45 0.06 8.96 9.76
CA ALA A 45 1.23 8.39 9.07
C ALA A 45 2.03 7.47 10.00
N VAL A 46 2.24 7.86 11.26
CA VAL A 46 2.93 7.03 12.27
C VAL A 46 2.17 5.73 12.56
N HIS A 47 0.86 5.82 12.74
CA HIS A 47 0.03 4.64 13.00
C HIS A 47 -0.01 3.70 11.81
N LEU A 48 -0.19 4.22 10.59
CA LEU A 48 -0.15 3.38 9.37
C LEU A 48 1.23 2.74 9.16
N TRP A 49 2.31 3.44 9.47
CA TRP A 49 3.66 2.90 9.38
C TRP A 49 3.91 1.80 10.42
N ALA A 50 3.55 2.03 11.68
CA ALA A 50 3.70 1.03 12.74
C ALA A 50 2.89 -0.24 12.44
N ASP A 51 1.72 -0.09 11.84
CA ASP A 51 0.80 -1.18 11.57
C ASP A 51 1.11 -1.97 10.30
N THR A 52 1.64 -1.31 9.27
CA THR A 52 1.74 -1.88 7.91
C THR A 52 3.14 -1.82 7.31
N GLY A 53 4.08 -1.17 7.99
CA GLY A 53 5.43 -0.92 7.51
C GLY A 53 5.52 0.09 6.37
N ASP A 54 4.39 0.68 5.96
CA ASP A 54 4.26 1.55 4.80
C ASP A 54 3.89 2.98 5.22
N VAL A 55 4.61 3.98 4.70
CA VAL A 55 4.38 5.40 4.98
C VAL A 55 3.70 6.04 3.77
N PRO A 56 2.44 6.47 3.87
CA PRO A 56 1.75 7.12 2.76
C PRO A 56 2.49 8.37 2.31
N GLY A 57 2.90 8.42 1.04
CA GLY A 57 3.49 9.61 0.41
C GLY A 57 4.98 9.85 0.66
N TRP A 58 5.71 8.94 1.35
CA TRP A 58 7.16 9.07 1.52
C TRP A 58 7.98 8.18 0.58
N ALA A 59 7.38 7.09 0.07
CA ALA A 59 8.04 6.22 -0.91
C ALA A 59 8.14 6.85 -2.31
N ASP A 60 7.37 7.89 -2.60
CA ASP A 60 7.24 8.51 -3.93
C ASP A 60 8.24 9.65 -4.18
N GLY A 61 9.12 9.98 -3.22
CA GLY A 61 9.93 11.20 -3.27
C GLY A 61 11.40 11.08 -2.88
N ILE A 62 11.90 9.87 -2.58
CA ILE A 62 13.31 9.69 -2.17
C ILE A 62 14.14 8.91 -3.20
N ASP A 63 13.51 8.14 -4.10
CA ASP A 63 14.22 7.26 -5.04
C ASP A 63 13.88 7.53 -6.52
N SER A 64 13.53 8.77 -6.85
CA SER A 64 13.40 9.22 -8.25
C SER A 64 14.59 10.09 -8.63
N ASP A 65 15.69 9.43 -8.97
CA ASP A 65 16.59 9.90 -10.02
C ASP A 65 15.79 9.94 -11.34
N SER A 66 15.05 11.01 -11.58
CA SER A 66 14.62 11.36 -12.93
C SER A 66 14.21 12.82 -13.01
N ASP A 67 14.96 13.55 -13.83
CA ASP A 67 14.69 14.85 -14.42
C ASP A 67 13.22 15.26 -14.47
N ASP A 68 13.03 16.51 -14.08
CA ASP A 68 12.11 17.47 -14.69
C ASP A 68 10.58 17.27 -14.59
N THR A 69 10.01 18.37 -14.09
CA THR A 69 8.69 18.96 -14.38
C THR A 69 7.48 18.59 -13.53
N ASP A 70 6.88 19.69 -13.02
CA ASP A 70 5.53 19.95 -12.51
C ASP A 70 5.03 19.37 -11.18
N GLY A 71 5.53 19.97 -10.09
CA GLY A 71 4.83 20.06 -8.82
C GLY A 71 3.43 20.68 -8.94
N GLY A 72 2.41 19.82 -9.03
CA GLY A 72 0.99 20.16 -9.12
C GLY A 72 0.14 19.71 -7.94
N TRP A 73 0.66 19.76 -6.70
CA TRP A 73 -0.13 19.47 -5.48
C TRP A 73 -0.45 20.72 -4.64
N ALA A 74 -0.26 21.91 -5.21
CA ALA A 74 -0.68 23.18 -4.63
C ALA A 74 -1.37 24.05 -5.71
N ALA A 75 -2.60 23.69 -6.06
CA ALA A 75 -3.53 24.55 -6.80
C ALA A 75 -4.93 24.41 -6.21
#